data_AF-A0A436CBT0-F1
#
_entry.id   AF-A0A436CBT0-F1
#
_cell.length_a   1.000
_cell.length_b   1.000
_cell.length_c   1.000
_cell.angle_alpha   90.00
_cell.angle_beta   90.00
_cell.angle_gamma   90.00
#
_symmetry.space_group_name_H-M   'P 1'
#
loop_
_entity.id
_entity.type
_entity.pdbx_description
1 polymer ?
#
loop_
_entity_poly.entity_id
_entity_poly.type
_entity_poly.pdbx_seq_one_letter_code
_entity_poly.pdbx_strand_id
1 'polypeptide(L)'
;MNKMAANLAASETTETIDALITPALLLDRGRLERNIQRLAERAKELGVVLRPHMKTAKSIDVARYAFPREPGPITVSTIAEAEYFADHGFRDITYAVGISPASARRAMELCRRTDADVKLLLDTVEQADVLADARQVTGMTPSVFIELDCDDHRGGLKPDDPRLPDVAGRVGAAGAKLVGVLAHAGESYGLNTPDALVRAAENERSATVRAAEILRAHG
;
A
#
# COMPACT_ATOMS: atom_id res chain seq x y z
N MET A 1 -20.00 28.97 -13.53
CA MET A 1 -18.78 28.12 -13.65
C MET A 1 -18.67 27.25 -12.41
N ASN A 2 -18.47 25.92 -12.55
CA ASN A 2 -18.21 25.04 -11.40
C ASN A 2 -16.87 25.46 -10.73
N LYS A 3 -16.74 25.38 -9.40
CA LYS A 3 -15.52 25.74 -8.64
C LYS A 3 -14.25 25.10 -9.23
N MET A 4 -14.38 23.89 -9.78
CA MET A 4 -13.28 23.17 -10.44
C MET A 4 -12.81 23.86 -11.73
N ALA A 5 -13.73 24.42 -12.52
CA ALA A 5 -13.41 25.17 -13.74
C ALA A 5 -12.81 26.55 -13.43
N ALA A 6 -13.18 27.17 -12.30
CA ALA A 6 -12.57 28.42 -11.85
C ALA A 6 -11.11 28.21 -11.38
N ASN A 7 -10.82 27.09 -10.71
CA ASN A 7 -9.46 26.76 -10.29
C ASN A 7 -8.54 26.35 -11.46
N LEU A 8 -9.08 25.66 -12.47
CA LEU A 8 -8.32 25.32 -13.69
C LEU A 8 -8.03 26.54 -14.56
N ALA A 9 -8.94 27.52 -14.61
CA ALA A 9 -8.73 28.78 -15.33
C ALA A 9 -7.69 29.69 -14.66
N ALA A 10 -7.47 29.56 -13.34
CA ALA A 10 -6.42 30.28 -12.60
C ALA A 10 -5.02 29.63 -12.73
N SER A 11 -4.90 28.52 -13.46
CA SER A 11 -3.65 27.79 -13.70
C SER A 11 -2.84 28.32 -14.89
N GLU A 12 -3.25 29.43 -15.52
CA GLU A 12 -2.34 30.22 -16.35
C GLU A 12 -1.26 30.82 -15.44
N THR A 13 -0.07 30.21 -15.53
CA THR A 13 1.23 30.58 -14.95
C THR A 13 1.19 31.72 -13.94
N THR A 14 0.73 31.43 -12.74
CA THR A 14 1.00 32.30 -11.58
C THR A 14 2.51 32.24 -11.32
N GLU A 15 3.22 33.33 -11.61
CA GLU A 15 4.70 33.35 -11.52
C GLU A 15 5.21 33.39 -10.08
N THR A 16 4.40 33.86 -9.12
CA THR A 16 4.78 34.02 -7.71
C THR A 16 3.75 33.44 -6.76
N ILE A 17 4.20 33.05 -5.55
CA ILE A 17 3.33 32.49 -4.50
C ILE A 17 2.25 33.50 -4.08
N ASP A 18 2.58 34.80 -4.05
CA ASP A 18 1.70 35.88 -3.58
C ASP A 18 0.48 36.11 -4.48
N ALA A 19 0.54 35.65 -5.74
CA ALA A 19 -0.56 35.79 -6.69
C ALA A 19 -1.57 34.63 -6.63
N LEU A 20 -1.37 33.63 -5.75
CA LEU A 20 -2.28 32.49 -5.62
C LEU A 20 -3.53 32.84 -4.80
N ILE A 21 -4.69 32.35 -5.25
CA ILE A 21 -5.94 32.44 -4.49
C ILE A 21 -5.86 31.54 -3.26
N THR A 22 -6.06 32.11 -2.07
CA THR A 22 -5.98 31.39 -0.80
C THR A 22 -7.33 30.83 -0.33
N PRO A 23 -7.35 29.66 0.36
CA PRO A 23 -6.19 28.86 0.74
C PRO A 23 -5.64 28.04 -0.44
N ALA A 24 -4.31 27.93 -0.52
CA ALA A 24 -3.61 27.12 -1.49
C ALA A 24 -2.70 26.10 -0.78
N LEU A 25 -2.69 24.85 -1.25
CA LEU A 25 -1.75 23.83 -0.82
C LEU A 25 -0.51 23.90 -1.71
N LEU A 26 0.62 24.33 -1.14
CA LEU A 26 1.88 24.46 -1.85
C LEU A 26 2.78 23.25 -1.62
N LEU A 27 3.42 22.78 -2.70
CA LEU A 27 4.40 21.70 -2.65
C LEU A 27 5.76 22.22 -3.14
N ASP A 28 6.74 22.26 -2.23
CA ASP A 28 8.13 22.56 -2.59
C ASP A 28 8.73 21.35 -3.31
N ARG A 29 8.91 21.49 -4.63
CA ARG A 29 9.47 20.45 -5.50
C ARG A 29 10.88 20.03 -5.08
N GLY A 30 11.74 20.97 -4.72
CA GLY A 30 13.11 20.66 -4.32
C GLY A 30 13.15 19.84 -3.03
N ARG A 31 12.27 20.12 -2.07
CA ARG A 31 12.12 19.29 -0.86
C ARG A 31 11.53 17.91 -1.17
N LEU A 32 10.54 17.84 -2.05
CA LEU A 32 9.94 16.57 -2.49
C LEU A 32 11.01 15.64 -3.07
N GLU A 33 11.78 16.12 -4.05
CA GLU A 33 12.83 15.36 -4.73
C GLU A 33 13.89 14.87 -3.75
N ARG A 34 14.39 15.74 -2.85
CA ARG A 34 15.37 15.34 -1.82
C ARG A 34 14.83 14.28 -0.87
N ASN A 35 13.56 14.38 -0.47
CA ASN A 35 12.95 13.41 0.43
C ASN A 35 12.78 12.04 -0.23
N ILE A 36 12.34 12.01 -1.49
CA ILE A 36 12.22 10.80 -2.30
C ILE A 36 13.59 10.14 -2.48
N GLN A 37 14.59 10.92 -2.91
CA GLN A 37 15.93 10.42 -3.16
C GLN A 37 16.55 9.81 -1.90
N ARG A 38 16.43 10.49 -0.76
CA ARG A 38 16.97 10.00 0.52
C ARG A 38 16.40 8.63 0.90
N LEU A 39 15.09 8.43 0.75
CA LEU A 39 14.47 7.15 1.09
C LEU A 39 14.80 6.06 0.06
N ALA A 40 14.87 6.41 -1.23
CA ALA A 40 15.26 5.48 -2.29
C ALA A 40 16.71 5.00 -2.14
N GLU A 41 17.65 5.89 -1.82
CA GLU A 41 19.04 5.54 -1.53
C GLU A 41 19.14 4.62 -0.32
N ARG A 42 18.41 4.94 0.76
CA ARG A 42 18.39 4.09 1.96
C ARG A 42 17.85 2.69 1.68
N ALA A 43 16.76 2.57 0.92
CA ALA A 43 16.21 1.27 0.54
C ALA A 43 17.20 0.46 -0.32
N LYS A 44 17.90 1.14 -1.24
CA LYS A 44 18.95 0.54 -2.07
C LYS A 44 20.12 0.02 -1.24
N GLU A 45 20.60 0.80 -0.26
CA GLU A 45 21.66 0.38 0.66
C GLU A 45 21.29 -0.87 1.45
N LEU A 46 20.03 -0.98 1.86
CA LEU A 46 19.50 -2.14 2.59
C LEU A 46 19.16 -3.32 1.67
N GLY A 47 19.24 -3.16 0.34
CA GLY A 47 18.91 -4.21 -0.62
C GLY A 47 17.41 -4.56 -0.67
N VAL A 48 16.53 -3.64 -0.28
CA VAL A 48 15.08 -3.86 -0.24
C VAL A 48 14.34 -3.03 -1.30
N VAL A 49 13.19 -3.54 -1.74
CA VAL A 49 12.31 -2.81 -2.67
C VAL A 49 11.54 -1.74 -1.90
N LEU A 50 11.72 -0.48 -2.30
CA LEU A 50 10.88 0.61 -1.81
C LEU A 50 9.52 0.57 -2.52
N ARG A 51 8.44 0.47 -1.74
CA ARG A 51 7.05 0.57 -2.21
C ARG A 51 6.38 1.79 -1.55
N PRO A 52 6.46 2.99 -2.14
CA PRO A 52 5.94 4.19 -1.51
C PRO A 52 4.42 4.15 -1.40
N HIS A 53 3.88 4.66 -0.30
CA HIS A 53 2.45 4.72 -0.08
C HIS A 53 1.86 6.02 -0.65
N MET A 54 0.97 5.89 -1.62
CA MET A 54 0.40 7.02 -2.36
C MET A 54 -0.66 7.81 -1.57
N LYS A 55 -1.11 7.33 -0.41
CA LYS A 55 -2.23 7.94 0.34
C LYS A 55 -1.97 9.38 0.77
N THR A 56 -0.70 9.77 0.93
CA THR A 56 -0.30 11.11 1.35
C THR A 56 -0.54 12.15 0.24
N ALA A 57 -0.16 11.83 -0.99
CA ALA A 57 -0.21 12.78 -2.11
C ALA A 57 -1.40 12.55 -3.05
N LYS A 58 -1.81 11.29 -3.25
CA LYS A 58 -2.85 10.86 -4.19
C LYS A 58 -2.74 11.53 -5.57
N SER A 59 -1.51 11.67 -6.06
CA SER A 59 -1.16 12.44 -7.26
C SER A 59 -0.23 11.64 -8.16
N ILE A 60 -0.59 11.55 -9.45
CA ILE A 60 0.27 10.94 -10.47
C ILE A 60 1.60 11.67 -10.62
N ASP A 61 1.62 12.99 -10.48
CA ASP A 61 2.85 13.78 -10.63
C ASP A 61 3.85 13.44 -9.53
N VAL A 62 3.38 13.32 -8.28
CA VAL A 62 4.23 12.86 -7.16
C VAL A 62 4.71 11.42 -7.38
N ALA A 63 3.85 10.54 -7.89
CA ALA A 63 4.26 9.16 -8.20
C ALA A 63 5.33 9.10 -9.30
N ARG A 64 5.29 9.99 -10.30
CA ARG A 64 6.34 10.12 -11.33
C ARG A 64 7.66 10.63 -10.77
N TYR A 65 7.66 11.46 -9.75
CA TYR A 65 8.90 11.80 -9.03
C TYR A 65 9.48 10.60 -8.29
N ALA A 66 8.63 9.74 -7.71
CA ALA A 66 9.10 8.51 -7.06
C ALA A 66 9.62 7.48 -8.09
N PHE A 67 9.08 7.49 -9.31
CA PHE A 67 9.39 6.55 -10.38
C PHE A 67 9.59 7.27 -11.72
N PRO A 68 10.75 7.91 -11.95
CA PRO A 68 10.95 8.81 -13.09
C PRO A 68 11.12 8.11 -14.45
N ARG A 69 11.34 6.80 -14.47
CA ARG A 69 11.57 6.02 -15.70
C ARG A 69 10.34 5.23 -16.12
N GLU A 70 9.82 4.42 -15.21
CA GLU A 70 8.69 3.53 -15.45
C GLU A 70 7.89 3.36 -14.14
N PRO A 71 6.57 3.12 -14.21
CA PRO A 71 5.76 2.87 -13.02
C PRO A 71 6.33 1.71 -12.19
N GLY A 72 6.68 1.99 -10.94
CA GLY A 72 7.17 0.97 -9.99
C GLY A 72 6.09 0.48 -9.01
N PRO A 73 6.49 -0.31 -8.00
CA PRO A 73 5.58 -0.82 -6.98
C PRO A 73 5.05 0.29 -6.08
N ILE A 74 3.73 0.34 -5.87
CA ILE A 74 3.09 1.32 -4.97
C ILE A 74 2.17 0.65 -3.94
N THR A 75 1.87 1.39 -2.87
CA THR A 75 0.83 1.04 -1.89
C THR A 75 -0.28 2.09 -1.91
N VAL A 76 -1.52 1.66 -1.88
CA VAL A 76 -2.72 2.52 -1.89
C VAL A 76 -3.63 2.21 -0.70
N SER A 77 -4.45 3.18 -0.31
CA SER A 77 -5.36 3.07 0.85
C SER A 77 -6.81 2.87 0.48
N THR A 78 -7.15 2.97 -0.80
CA THR A 78 -8.50 2.78 -1.31
C THR A 78 -8.47 2.10 -2.67
N ILE A 79 -9.55 1.42 -3.04
CA ILE A 79 -9.70 0.87 -4.40
C ILE A 79 -9.79 1.99 -5.45
N ALA A 80 -10.34 3.15 -5.10
CA ALA A 80 -10.36 4.31 -6.01
C ALA A 80 -8.94 4.81 -6.34
N GLU A 81 -8.02 4.80 -5.37
CA GLU A 81 -6.61 5.06 -5.65
C GLU A 81 -5.99 3.97 -6.55
N ALA A 82 -6.29 2.69 -6.30
CA ALA A 82 -5.81 1.60 -7.15
C ALA A 82 -6.25 1.79 -8.61
N GLU A 83 -7.53 2.11 -8.83
CA GLU A 83 -8.10 2.40 -10.15
C GLU A 83 -7.40 3.60 -10.79
N TYR A 84 -7.28 4.71 -10.05
CA TYR A 84 -6.61 5.92 -10.51
C TYR A 84 -5.17 5.64 -10.97
N PHE A 85 -4.35 4.97 -10.16
CA PHE A 85 -2.96 4.70 -10.54
C PHE A 85 -2.84 3.65 -11.65
N ALA A 86 -3.75 2.66 -11.69
CA ALA A 86 -3.81 1.70 -12.78
C ALA A 86 -4.14 2.37 -14.13
N ASP A 87 -5.04 3.34 -14.16
CA ASP A 87 -5.34 4.12 -15.38
C ASP A 87 -4.12 4.93 -15.86
N HIS A 88 -3.13 5.17 -14.99
CA HIS A 88 -1.86 5.82 -15.32
C HIS A 88 -0.69 4.83 -15.52
N GLY A 89 -0.97 3.53 -15.69
CA GLY A 89 0.02 2.53 -16.05
C GLY A 89 0.72 1.83 -14.88
N PHE A 90 0.35 2.12 -13.63
CA PHE A 90 0.85 1.32 -12.50
C PHE A 90 0.21 -0.06 -12.51
N ARG A 91 1.03 -1.10 -12.37
CA ARG A 91 0.58 -2.50 -12.41
C ARG A 91 0.86 -3.26 -11.13
N ASP A 92 1.93 -2.91 -10.40
CA ASP A 92 2.23 -3.52 -9.11
C ASP A 92 1.67 -2.65 -7.96
N ILE A 93 0.49 -3.02 -7.45
CA ILE A 93 -0.25 -2.21 -6.48
C ILE A 93 -0.58 -3.05 -5.24
N THR A 94 -0.21 -2.58 -4.05
CA THR A 94 -0.69 -3.17 -2.78
C THR A 94 -1.83 -2.33 -2.22
N TYR A 95 -3.01 -2.92 -2.06
CA TYR A 95 -4.12 -2.33 -1.30
C TYR A 95 -3.96 -2.69 0.18
N ALA A 96 -3.40 -1.76 0.96
CA ALA A 96 -3.00 -2.01 2.35
C ALA A 96 -4.11 -1.68 3.38
N VAL A 97 -5.31 -2.24 3.14
CA VAL A 97 -6.44 -2.18 4.07
C VAL A 97 -7.17 -3.52 4.00
N GLY A 98 -7.54 -4.07 5.16
CA GLY A 98 -8.32 -5.30 5.28
C GLY A 98 -9.51 -5.33 4.31
N ILE A 99 -9.64 -6.41 3.55
CA ILE A 99 -10.65 -6.52 2.51
C ILE A 99 -12.07 -6.67 3.06
N SER A 100 -13.01 -6.12 2.28
CA SER A 100 -14.43 -6.40 2.30
C SER A 100 -14.87 -7.10 0.99
N PRO A 101 -16.07 -7.70 0.94
CA PRO A 101 -16.64 -8.24 -0.30
C PRO A 101 -16.66 -7.25 -1.47
N ALA A 102 -17.02 -5.99 -1.19
CA ALA A 102 -17.06 -4.96 -2.20
C ALA A 102 -15.67 -4.61 -2.74
N SER A 103 -14.67 -4.46 -1.87
CA SER A 103 -13.30 -4.14 -2.29
C SER A 103 -12.63 -5.29 -3.02
N ALA A 104 -12.82 -6.54 -2.58
CA ALA A 104 -12.24 -7.71 -3.24
C ALA A 104 -12.77 -7.84 -4.67
N ARG A 105 -14.09 -7.78 -4.87
CA ARG A 105 -14.71 -7.81 -6.19
C ARG A 105 -14.21 -6.68 -7.10
N ARG A 106 -14.14 -5.44 -6.60
CA ARG A 106 -13.66 -4.30 -7.39
C ARG A 106 -12.18 -4.41 -7.75
N ALA A 107 -11.33 -4.85 -6.83
CA ALA A 107 -9.92 -5.06 -7.09
C ALA A 107 -9.70 -6.15 -8.15
N MET A 108 -10.41 -7.26 -8.06
CA MET A 108 -10.29 -8.36 -9.01
C MET A 108 -10.81 -7.98 -10.40
N GLU A 109 -11.91 -7.22 -10.47
CA GLU A 109 -12.38 -6.63 -11.72
C GLU A 109 -11.37 -5.62 -12.30
N LEU A 110 -10.68 -4.85 -11.45
CA LEU A 110 -9.59 -3.99 -11.87
C LEU A 110 -8.44 -4.82 -12.47
N CYS A 111 -7.99 -5.88 -11.80
CA CYS A 111 -6.96 -6.78 -12.33
C CYS A 111 -7.36 -7.33 -13.72
N ARG A 112 -8.61 -7.78 -13.86
CA ARG A 112 -9.16 -8.33 -15.11
C ARG A 112 -9.09 -7.36 -16.28
N ARG A 113 -9.33 -6.07 -16.04
CA ARG A 113 -9.44 -5.05 -17.11
C ARG A 113 -8.15 -4.29 -17.40
N THR A 114 -7.19 -4.24 -16.47
CA THR A 114 -5.95 -3.46 -16.63
C THR A 114 -4.66 -4.28 -16.62
N ASP A 115 -4.75 -5.59 -16.34
CA ASP A 115 -3.58 -6.46 -16.12
C ASP A 115 -2.71 -6.00 -14.94
N ALA A 116 -3.27 -5.20 -14.03
CA ALA A 116 -2.62 -4.86 -12.77
C ALA A 116 -2.66 -6.06 -11.80
N ASP A 117 -1.58 -6.27 -11.06
CA ASP A 117 -1.52 -7.14 -9.89
C ASP A 117 -1.83 -6.32 -8.64
N VAL A 118 -3.11 -6.24 -8.30
CA VAL A 118 -3.58 -5.63 -7.05
C VAL A 118 -3.51 -6.65 -5.93
N LYS A 119 -2.47 -6.54 -5.10
CA LYS A 119 -2.25 -7.35 -3.91
C LYS A 119 -3.20 -6.91 -2.80
N LEU A 120 -4.02 -7.83 -2.32
CA LEU A 120 -5.00 -7.60 -1.25
C LEU A 120 -4.38 -7.88 0.13
N LEU A 121 -5.03 -7.38 1.18
CA LEU A 121 -4.59 -7.54 2.57
C LEU A 121 -5.73 -8.11 3.42
N LEU A 122 -5.45 -9.12 4.24
CA LEU A 122 -6.41 -9.75 5.15
C LEU A 122 -5.73 -10.31 6.39
N ASP A 123 -6.50 -10.60 7.44
CA ASP A 123 -6.02 -11.18 8.69
C ASP A 123 -6.97 -12.26 9.26
N THR A 124 -8.06 -12.58 8.58
CA THR A 124 -9.02 -13.60 9.04
C THR A 124 -9.40 -14.63 7.96
N VAL A 125 -9.94 -15.76 8.42
CA VAL A 125 -10.46 -16.84 7.57
C VAL A 125 -11.68 -16.36 6.78
N GLU A 126 -12.56 -15.57 7.40
CA GLU A 126 -13.76 -15.02 6.77
C GLU A 126 -13.42 -14.06 5.63
N GLN A 127 -12.35 -13.27 5.77
CA GLN A 127 -11.86 -12.45 4.67
C GLN A 127 -11.25 -13.30 3.56
N ALA A 128 -10.59 -14.42 3.88
CA ALA A 128 -10.11 -15.35 2.87
C ALA A 128 -11.28 -16.01 2.11
N ASP A 129 -12.41 -16.29 2.76
CA ASP A 129 -13.63 -16.81 2.11
C ASP A 129 -14.18 -15.87 1.05
N VAL A 130 -14.15 -14.57 1.33
CA VAL A 130 -14.59 -13.53 0.39
C VAL A 130 -13.85 -13.60 -0.94
N LEU A 131 -12.59 -14.06 -0.96
CA LEU A 131 -11.81 -14.20 -2.18
C LEU A 131 -12.39 -15.28 -3.10
N ALA A 132 -12.88 -16.38 -2.54
CA ALA A 132 -13.48 -17.46 -3.32
C ALA A 132 -14.75 -16.97 -4.03
N ASP A 133 -15.61 -16.25 -3.32
CA ASP A 133 -16.83 -15.66 -3.89
C ASP A 133 -16.51 -14.66 -5.00
N ALA A 134 -15.56 -13.75 -4.76
CA ALA A 134 -15.15 -12.77 -5.75
C ALA A 134 -14.49 -13.41 -6.99
N ARG A 135 -13.79 -14.54 -6.81
CA ARG A 135 -13.24 -15.34 -7.90
C ARG A 135 -14.33 -15.99 -8.76
N GLN A 136 -15.40 -16.52 -8.17
CA GLN A 136 -16.53 -17.08 -8.95
C GLN A 136 -17.15 -16.03 -9.88
N VAL A 137 -17.18 -14.77 -9.46
CA VAL A 137 -17.75 -13.67 -10.24
C VAL A 137 -16.79 -13.15 -11.33
N THR A 138 -15.50 -13.02 -11.02
CA THR A 138 -14.54 -12.31 -11.89
C THR A 138 -13.62 -13.23 -12.69
N GLY A 139 -13.49 -14.49 -12.29
CA GLY A 139 -12.54 -15.46 -12.87
C GLY A 139 -11.07 -15.21 -12.51
N MET A 140 -10.76 -14.17 -11.72
CA MET A 140 -9.38 -13.80 -11.38
C MET A 140 -8.88 -14.54 -10.13
N THR A 141 -7.57 -14.77 -10.08
CA THR A 141 -6.85 -15.23 -8.88
C THR A 141 -6.07 -14.06 -8.30
N PRO A 142 -6.38 -13.59 -7.08
CA PRO A 142 -5.70 -12.44 -6.49
C PRO A 142 -4.40 -12.86 -5.78
N SER A 143 -3.45 -11.93 -5.72
CA SER A 143 -2.31 -11.97 -4.80
C SER A 143 -2.73 -11.40 -3.44
N VAL A 144 -2.25 -11.99 -2.34
CA VAL A 144 -2.67 -11.63 -0.98
C VAL A 144 -1.48 -11.55 -0.02
N PHE A 145 -1.46 -10.53 0.82
CA PHE A 145 -0.67 -10.47 2.05
C PHE A 145 -1.54 -10.80 3.27
N ILE A 146 -0.95 -11.42 4.28
CA ILE A 146 -1.54 -11.49 5.62
C ILE A 146 -1.05 -10.29 6.44
N GLU A 147 -1.97 -9.51 7.02
CA GLU A 147 -1.66 -8.38 7.90
C GLU A 147 -1.18 -8.91 9.25
N LEU A 148 -0.09 -8.34 9.75
CA LEU A 148 0.46 -8.64 11.06
C LEU A 148 0.32 -7.45 11.99
N ASP A 149 -0.06 -7.76 13.23
CA ASP A 149 0.02 -6.83 14.34
C ASP A 149 1.38 -7.00 15.03
N CYS A 150 2.26 -6.02 14.83
CA CYS A 150 3.58 -5.98 15.46
C CYS A 150 3.67 -5.01 16.65
N ASP A 151 2.64 -4.19 16.90
CA ASP A 151 2.72 -3.05 17.82
C ASP A 151 1.47 -2.78 18.67
N ASP A 152 0.44 -3.63 18.62
CA ASP A 152 -0.83 -3.53 19.36
C ASP A 152 -1.71 -2.33 18.97
N HIS A 153 -1.46 -1.65 17.84
CA HIS A 153 -2.19 -0.44 17.48
C HIS A 153 -3.40 -0.65 16.56
N ARG A 154 -3.38 -1.67 15.70
CA ARG A 154 -4.40 -1.86 14.65
C ARG A 154 -4.78 -3.33 14.47
N GLY A 155 -5.32 -3.69 13.31
CA GLY A 155 -5.62 -5.07 12.94
C GLY A 155 -4.35 -5.86 12.59
N GLY A 156 -4.54 -7.11 12.20
CA GLY A 156 -3.47 -8.06 11.95
C GLY A 156 -3.39 -9.15 13.01
N LEU A 157 -2.80 -10.28 12.61
CA LEU A 157 -2.48 -11.38 13.51
C LEU A 157 -1.15 -11.10 14.22
N LYS A 158 -1.02 -11.54 15.48
CA LYS A 158 0.30 -11.58 16.10
C LYS A 158 1.23 -12.50 15.30
N PRO A 159 2.55 -12.24 15.28
CA PRO A 159 3.49 -13.04 14.48
C PRO A 159 3.47 -14.54 14.78
N ASP A 160 3.14 -14.90 16.02
CA ASP A 160 3.06 -16.26 16.56
C ASP A 160 1.61 -16.68 16.87
N ASP A 161 0.62 -15.97 16.34
CA ASP A 161 -0.78 -16.34 16.50
C ASP A 161 -1.02 -17.73 15.90
N PRO A 162 -1.58 -18.70 16.65
CA PRO A 162 -1.82 -20.05 16.16
C PRO A 162 -2.79 -20.09 14.96
N ARG A 163 -3.55 -19.01 14.71
CA ARG A 163 -4.43 -18.89 13.53
C ARG A 163 -3.68 -18.54 12.25
N LEU A 164 -2.42 -18.11 12.31
CA LEU A 164 -1.66 -17.68 11.13
C LEU A 164 -1.55 -18.77 10.05
N PRO A 165 -1.21 -20.04 10.37
CA PRO A 165 -1.26 -21.14 9.40
C PRO A 165 -2.68 -21.43 8.88
N ASP A 166 -3.72 -21.30 9.71
CA ASP A 166 -5.10 -21.53 9.30
C ASP A 166 -5.57 -20.50 8.27
N VAL A 167 -5.26 -19.22 8.49
CA VAL A 167 -5.55 -18.14 7.55
C VAL A 167 -4.78 -18.34 6.24
N ALA A 168 -3.49 -18.68 6.30
CA ALA A 168 -2.69 -18.96 5.11
C ALA A 168 -3.23 -20.16 4.31
N GLY A 169 -3.59 -21.25 5.00
CA GLY A 169 -4.23 -22.42 4.39
C GLY A 169 -5.55 -22.05 3.72
N ARG A 170 -6.35 -21.17 4.36
CA ARG A 170 -7.60 -20.71 3.76
C ARG A 170 -7.40 -19.85 2.52
N VAL A 171 -6.40 -18.97 2.51
CA VAL A 171 -6.02 -18.19 1.32
C VAL A 171 -5.71 -19.12 0.14
N GLY A 172 -4.93 -20.18 0.38
CA GLY A 172 -4.63 -21.20 -0.63
C GLY A 172 -5.89 -21.95 -1.08
N ALA A 173 -6.76 -22.36 -0.14
CA ALA A 173 -8.02 -23.04 -0.45
C ALA A 173 -9.01 -22.18 -1.25
N ALA A 174 -8.98 -20.86 -1.06
CA ALA A 174 -9.75 -19.90 -1.86
C ALA A 174 -9.19 -19.74 -3.30
N GLY A 175 -8.02 -20.32 -3.58
CA GLY A 175 -7.34 -20.24 -4.87
C GLY A 175 -6.60 -18.92 -5.09
N ALA A 176 -6.27 -18.20 -4.02
CA ALA A 176 -5.47 -16.99 -4.04
C ALA A 176 -3.98 -17.31 -3.83
N LYS A 177 -3.10 -16.42 -4.31
CA LYS A 177 -1.65 -16.56 -4.13
C LYS A 177 -1.21 -15.77 -2.90
N LEU A 178 -0.81 -16.47 -1.84
CA LEU A 178 -0.14 -15.85 -0.71
C LEU A 178 1.24 -15.33 -1.16
N VAL A 179 1.44 -14.00 -1.16
CA VAL A 179 2.69 -13.35 -1.60
C VAL A 179 3.56 -12.89 -0.42
N GLY A 180 3.07 -13.04 0.80
CA GLY A 180 3.86 -12.82 2.02
C GLY A 180 3.01 -12.30 3.17
N VAL A 181 3.67 -11.59 4.07
CA VAL A 181 3.07 -10.88 5.20
C VAL A 181 3.36 -9.39 5.10
N LEU A 182 2.53 -8.57 5.74
CA LEU A 182 2.69 -7.11 5.79
C LEU A 182 2.40 -6.60 7.20
N ALA A 183 3.30 -5.81 7.75
CA ALA A 183 3.12 -5.12 9.03
C ALA A 183 3.19 -3.60 8.84
N HIS A 184 2.64 -2.86 9.80
CA HIS A 184 2.83 -1.42 9.90
C HIS A 184 2.95 -1.01 11.37
N ALA A 185 4.16 -0.62 11.79
CA ALA A 185 4.44 -0.10 13.13
C ALA A 185 3.99 1.38 13.28
N GLY A 186 2.69 1.57 13.45
CA GLY A 186 2.06 2.85 13.73
C GLY A 186 2.47 3.46 15.08
N GLU A 187 2.93 2.65 16.04
CA GLU A 187 3.44 3.11 17.34
C GLU A 187 4.57 4.14 17.20
N SER A 188 5.33 4.07 16.09
CA SER A 188 6.46 4.95 15.81
C SER A 188 6.10 6.44 15.80
N TYR A 189 4.84 6.78 15.53
CA TYR A 189 4.35 8.17 15.57
C TYR A 189 4.37 8.77 16.98
N GLY A 190 4.30 7.94 18.02
CA GLY A 190 4.40 8.36 19.42
C GLY A 190 5.83 8.51 19.94
N LEU A 191 6.83 8.14 19.13
CA LEU A 191 8.25 8.12 19.52
C LEU A 191 8.98 9.35 19.01
N ASN A 192 9.93 9.87 19.80
CA ASN A 192 10.64 11.11 19.49
C ASN A 192 12.17 11.03 19.75
N THR A 193 12.71 9.84 19.99
CA THR A 193 14.16 9.63 20.14
C THR A 193 14.67 8.63 19.10
N PRO A 194 15.90 8.81 18.58
CA PRO A 194 16.49 7.87 17.62
C PRO A 194 16.49 6.42 18.12
N ASP A 195 16.89 6.19 19.36
CA ASP A 195 16.96 4.83 19.93
C ASP A 195 15.59 4.16 20.02
N ALA A 196 14.54 4.92 20.35
CA ALA A 196 13.19 4.37 20.37
C ALA A 196 12.71 3.99 18.96
N LEU A 197 12.97 4.84 17.96
CA LEU A 197 12.63 4.57 16.56
C LEU A 197 13.38 3.35 16.02
N VAL A 198 14.66 3.19 16.36
CA VAL A 198 15.46 2.02 15.98
C VAL A 198 14.89 0.74 16.60
N ARG A 199 14.49 0.77 17.89
CA ARG A 199 13.87 -0.39 18.54
C ARG A 199 12.52 -0.76 17.91
N ALA A 200 11.68 0.22 17.61
CA ALA A 200 10.39 -0.03 16.95
C ALA A 200 10.59 -0.63 15.54
N ALA A 201 11.54 -0.10 14.75
CA ALA A 201 11.86 -0.65 13.43
C ALA A 201 12.40 -2.09 13.49
N GLU A 202 13.21 -2.42 14.49
CA GLU A 202 13.69 -3.79 14.69
C GLU A 202 12.56 -4.73 15.15
N ASN A 203 11.64 -4.24 15.99
CA ASN A 203 10.45 -5.00 16.37
C ASN A 203 9.58 -5.32 15.15
N GLU A 204 9.25 -4.31 14.33
CA GLU A 204 8.50 -4.47 13.08
C GLU A 204 9.16 -5.50 12.14
N ARG A 205 10.48 -5.38 11.94
CA ARG A 205 11.27 -6.29 11.11
C ARG A 205 11.25 -7.71 11.66
N SER A 206 11.57 -7.90 12.94
CA SER A 206 11.69 -9.22 13.57
C SER A 206 10.34 -9.95 13.66
N ALA A 207 9.26 -9.24 13.98
CA ALA A 207 7.89 -9.73 13.95
C ALA A 207 7.51 -10.25 12.54
N THR A 208 7.75 -9.44 11.51
CA THR A 208 7.43 -9.78 10.12
C THR A 208 8.23 -10.99 9.63
N VAL A 209 9.53 -11.05 9.94
CA VAL A 209 10.39 -12.18 9.56
C VAL A 209 9.96 -13.47 10.28
N ARG A 210 9.66 -13.40 11.57
CA ARG A 210 9.22 -14.57 12.36
C ARG A 210 7.94 -15.18 11.81
N ALA A 211 6.93 -14.35 11.51
CA ALA A 211 5.69 -14.81 10.91
C ALA A 211 5.94 -15.48 9.54
N ALA A 212 6.80 -14.90 8.71
CA ALA A 212 7.18 -15.50 7.43
C ALA A 212 7.92 -16.83 7.58
N GLU A 213 8.76 -16.99 8.60
CA GLU A 213 9.44 -18.26 8.93
C GLU A 213 8.45 -19.33 9.40
N ILE A 214 7.50 -18.97 10.26
CA ILE A 214 6.42 -19.86 10.71
C ILE A 214 5.61 -20.37 9.51
N LEU A 215 5.21 -19.47 8.61
CA LEU A 215 4.48 -19.84 7.39
C LEU A 215 5.30 -20.82 6.53
N ARG A 216 6.57 -20.51 6.24
CA ARG A 216 7.44 -21.41 5.45
C ARG A 216 7.62 -22.79 6.08
N ALA A 217 7.62 -22.89 7.40
CA ALA A 217 7.71 -24.17 8.10
C ALA A 217 6.44 -25.03 7.95
N HIS A 218 5.30 -24.43 7.60
CA HIS A 218 4.01 -25.10 7.41
C HIS A 218 3.68 -25.43 5.94
N GLY A 219 4.57 -25.09 5.00
CA GLY A 219 4.41 -25.32 3.56
C GLY A 219 3.87 -24.13 2.80
#